data_AF-A0AAE9A209-F1
#
_entry.id   AF-A0AAE9A209-F1
#
_cell.length_a   1.000
_cell.length_b   1.000
_cell.length_c   1.000
_cell.angle_alpha   90.00
_cell.angle_beta   90.00
_cell.angle_gamma   90.00
#
_symmetry.space_group_name_H-M   'P 1'
#
loop_
_entity.id
_entity.type
_entity.pdbx_description
1 polymer ?
#
loop_
_entity_poly.entity_id
_entity_poly.type
_entity_poly.pdbx_seq_one_letter_code
_entity_poly.pdbx_strand_id
1 'polypeptide(L)'
;MAADVLQIVSYLLANVSDFNSALRLPCYSCMSPYLEDHYPYISHLYRKPLAFDVHCDKHSLDTSYLYSKNCSDMCVTLRINDVVGGRRRHGYMRGCLSDLHGYNHSLIRTLAERQGCLETTARELFLPTAQRQELEPSRLSLCACHNNLCNFSVSPPCLFIFLFVILVIFLMR
;
A
#
# COMPACT_ATOMS: atom_id res chain seq x y z
N MET A 1 -33.72 29.95 13.04
CA MET A 1 -32.38 29.98 13.76
C MET A 1 -31.70 28.61 13.70
N ALA A 2 -32.04 27.69 12.64
CA ALA A 2 -31.65 26.28 12.43
C ALA A 2 -30.61 26.20 11.30
N ALA A 3 -30.29 27.37 10.64
CA ALA A 3 -29.37 27.35 9.49
C ALA A 3 -27.93 27.62 9.96
N ASP A 4 -27.68 27.80 11.27
CA ASP A 4 -26.34 28.14 11.79
C ASP A 4 -25.70 26.91 12.45
N VAL A 5 -26.55 25.87 12.77
CA VAL A 5 -25.99 24.67 13.45
C VAL A 5 -25.56 23.65 12.38
N LEU A 6 -26.24 23.69 11.20
CA LEU A 6 -25.83 22.75 10.13
C LEU A 6 -24.57 23.24 9.42
N GLN A 7 -24.34 24.52 9.45
CA GLN A 7 -23.11 25.07 8.86
C GLN A 7 -21.90 24.83 9.76
N ILE A 8 -22.19 24.74 11.04
CA ILE A 8 -21.13 24.45 12.00
C ILE A 8 -20.77 22.98 12.01
N VAL A 9 -21.79 22.16 11.74
CA VAL A 9 -21.57 20.70 11.70
C VAL A 9 -20.90 20.33 10.36
N SER A 10 -21.17 21.01 9.28
CA SER A 10 -20.50 20.83 7.98
C SER A 10 -19.06 21.34 8.02
N TYR A 11 -18.84 22.44 8.82
CA TYR A 11 -17.46 22.95 9.01
C TYR A 11 -16.65 22.02 9.93
N LEU A 12 -17.32 21.37 10.90
CA LEU A 12 -16.61 20.41 11.79
C LEU A 12 -16.42 19.08 11.06
N LEU A 13 -17.44 18.69 10.14
CA LEU A 13 -17.27 17.44 9.37
C LEU A 13 -16.27 17.68 8.23
N ALA A 14 -16.21 18.92 7.69
CA ALA A 14 -15.18 19.25 6.67
C ALA A 14 -13.79 19.36 7.31
N ASN A 15 -13.75 19.71 8.60
CA ASN A 15 -12.44 19.80 9.30
C ASN A 15 -11.99 18.43 9.80
N VAL A 16 -12.94 17.47 10.07
CA VAL A 16 -12.58 16.09 10.47
C VAL A 16 -12.17 15.31 9.21
N SER A 17 -12.67 15.81 8.04
CA SER A 17 -12.21 15.10 6.82
C SER A 17 -10.90 15.71 6.30
N ASP A 18 -10.48 16.95 6.92
CA ASP A 18 -9.19 17.59 6.58
C ASP A 18 -8.13 17.28 7.64
N PHE A 19 -8.37 16.39 8.64
CA PHE A 19 -7.28 15.91 9.52
C PHE A 19 -6.37 14.94 8.75
N ASN A 20 -6.53 14.85 7.42
CA ASN A 20 -5.65 13.99 6.61
C ASN A 20 -4.60 14.82 5.87
N SER A 21 -4.16 16.01 6.36
CA SER A 21 -3.12 16.61 5.48
C SER A 21 -2.02 17.24 6.34
N ALA A 22 -1.54 16.53 7.53
CA ALA A 22 -0.11 16.66 7.94
C ALA A 22 0.24 15.55 8.92
N LEU A 23 -0.42 14.37 8.87
CA LEU A 23 -0.06 13.32 9.85
C LEU A 23 0.98 12.38 9.22
N ARG A 24 2.19 12.75 9.37
CA ARG A 24 3.29 11.82 9.05
C ARG A 24 2.97 10.41 9.56
N LEU A 25 2.57 9.66 8.59
CA LEU A 25 2.22 8.26 8.91
C LEU A 25 3.45 7.36 8.68
N PRO A 26 3.84 6.75 9.81
CA PRO A 26 5.00 5.84 9.64
C PRO A 26 4.63 4.59 8.83
N CYS A 27 5.47 4.40 7.71
CA CYS A 27 5.27 3.20 6.88
C CYS A 27 6.59 2.42 6.75
N TYR A 28 6.38 1.17 6.56
CA TYR A 28 7.61 0.41 6.29
C TYR A 28 8.15 0.72 4.89
N SER A 29 9.51 0.78 4.90
CA SER A 29 10.13 1.12 3.60
C SER A 29 11.22 0.09 3.28
N CYS A 30 10.83 -0.85 2.41
CA CYS A 30 11.80 -1.88 2.00
C CYS A 30 11.43 -2.42 0.62
N MET A 31 12.48 -2.98 0.06
CA MET A 31 12.28 -3.59 -1.27
C MET A 31 12.99 -4.94 -1.32
N SER A 32 12.49 -5.87 -2.25
CA SER A 32 13.13 -7.19 -2.35
C SER A 32 14.57 -7.06 -2.87
N PRO A 33 15.45 -7.85 -2.36
CA PRO A 33 16.88 -7.74 -2.68
C PRO A 33 17.15 -7.97 -4.17
N TYR A 34 16.40 -8.80 -4.77
CA TYR A 34 16.69 -9.04 -6.20
C TYR A 34 16.45 -7.78 -7.04
N LEU A 35 15.62 -6.87 -6.57
CA LEU A 35 15.37 -5.62 -7.34
C LEU A 35 16.54 -4.65 -7.19
N GLU A 36 17.39 -4.94 -6.26
CA GLU A 36 18.53 -4.03 -6.02
C GLU A 36 19.42 -3.94 -7.27
N ASP A 37 19.65 -5.08 -7.89
CA ASP A 37 20.54 -5.08 -9.07
C ASP A 37 19.87 -4.38 -10.26
N HIS A 38 18.53 -4.36 -10.24
CA HIS A 38 17.81 -3.78 -11.39
C HIS A 38 17.37 -2.34 -11.09
N TYR A 39 17.71 -1.85 -9.94
CA TYR A 39 17.14 -0.56 -9.48
C TYR A 39 17.54 0.58 -10.42
N PRO A 40 18.77 0.62 -10.92
CA PRO A 40 19.15 1.74 -11.81
C PRO A 40 18.23 1.83 -13.04
N TYR A 41 17.60 0.73 -13.33
CA TYR A 41 16.71 0.75 -14.52
C TYR A 41 15.28 1.13 -14.13
N ILE A 42 15.00 0.95 -12.83
CA ILE A 42 13.60 1.24 -12.45
C ILE A 42 13.57 2.45 -11.51
N SER A 43 14.66 3.13 -11.42
CA SER A 43 14.78 4.26 -10.47
C SER A 43 13.88 5.42 -10.92
N HIS A 44 13.57 5.44 -12.18
CA HIS A 44 12.68 6.52 -12.63
C HIS A 44 11.23 6.27 -12.22
N LEU A 45 10.96 5.04 -11.85
CA LEU A 45 9.56 4.74 -11.47
C LEU A 45 9.41 4.67 -9.95
N TYR A 46 10.45 4.29 -9.37
CA TYR A 46 10.32 4.10 -7.91
C TYR A 46 11.44 4.86 -7.20
N ARG A 47 11.07 5.37 -6.01
CA ARG A 47 12.11 5.99 -5.19
C ARG A 47 12.86 4.88 -4.41
N LYS A 48 14.14 5.18 -4.20
CA LYS A 48 14.93 4.14 -3.50
C LYS A 48 14.42 3.93 -2.07
N PRO A 49 14.29 2.59 -1.71
CA PRO A 49 13.82 2.31 -0.35
C PRO A 49 14.94 2.43 0.69
N LEU A 50 14.58 2.35 1.99
CA LEU A 50 15.60 2.48 3.06
C LEU A 50 16.50 1.25 3.11
N ALA A 51 15.85 0.12 2.64
CA ALA A 51 16.72 -1.08 2.69
C ALA A 51 16.18 -2.12 1.69
N PHE A 52 17.16 -2.78 1.06
CA PHE A 52 16.82 -4.00 0.29
C PHE A 52 17.08 -5.24 1.14
N ASP A 53 15.96 -5.83 1.55
CA ASP A 53 16.16 -6.90 2.54
C ASP A 53 15.29 -8.11 2.16
N VAL A 54 15.80 -9.25 2.57
CA VAL A 54 15.08 -10.51 2.25
C VAL A 54 13.79 -10.60 3.07
N HIS A 55 13.79 -9.99 4.18
CA HIS A 55 12.60 -10.05 5.04
C HIS A 55 11.42 -9.28 4.42
N CYS A 56 11.72 -8.55 3.38
CA CYS A 56 10.66 -7.78 2.69
C CYS A 56 9.96 -8.66 1.65
N ASP A 57 10.56 -9.77 1.35
CA ASP A 57 10.05 -10.64 0.27
C ASP A 57 8.96 -11.57 0.79
N LYS A 58 8.72 -11.49 2.07
CA LYS A 58 7.72 -12.45 2.60
C LYS A 58 6.36 -11.76 2.76
N HIS A 59 5.33 -12.58 2.55
CA HIS A 59 3.96 -12.07 2.77
C HIS A 59 3.75 -11.70 4.24
N SER A 60 4.42 -12.51 5.17
CA SER A 60 4.32 -12.22 6.62
C SER A 60 5.59 -11.49 7.10
N LEU A 61 5.37 -10.21 7.27
CA LEU A 61 6.55 -9.33 7.50
C LEU A 61 6.98 -9.41 8.97
N ASP A 62 8.37 -9.75 9.11
CA ASP A 62 8.96 -9.61 10.46
C ASP A 62 9.32 -8.14 10.75
N THR A 63 8.51 -7.51 11.57
CA THR A 63 8.58 -6.02 11.78
C THR A 63 9.87 -5.66 12.52
N SER A 64 10.55 -6.58 13.06
CA SER A 64 11.73 -6.27 13.88
C SER A 64 12.93 -5.87 13.01
N TYR A 65 12.83 -6.21 11.74
CA TYR A 65 14.05 -5.99 10.93
C TYR A 65 13.78 -4.94 9.84
N LEU A 66 12.47 -4.41 9.91
CA LEU A 66 12.16 -3.50 8.78
C LEU A 66 12.21 -2.05 9.26
N TYR A 67 12.72 -1.29 8.31
CA TYR A 67 12.82 0.15 8.64
C TYR A 67 11.51 0.87 8.27
N SER A 68 11.24 1.89 9.11
CA SER A 68 10.02 2.66 8.84
C SER A 68 10.36 4.12 8.60
N LYS A 69 9.64 4.64 7.65
CA LYS A 69 9.80 6.07 7.36
C LYS A 69 8.46 6.81 7.45
N ASN A 70 8.62 8.14 7.67
CA ASN A 70 7.37 8.95 7.81
C ASN A 70 6.89 9.44 6.43
N CYS A 71 5.59 9.00 6.19
CA CYS A 71 5.04 9.38 4.88
C CYS A 71 3.95 10.46 5.04
N SER A 72 4.00 11.40 4.06
CA SER A 72 2.91 12.41 4.05
C SER A 72 1.64 11.85 3.41
N ASP A 73 1.82 10.71 2.79
CA ASP A 73 0.67 10.06 2.13
C ASP A 73 0.39 8.69 2.77
N MET A 74 -0.44 7.85 2.08
CA MET A 74 -0.80 6.53 2.64
C MET A 74 0.29 5.48 2.36
N CYS A 75 0.34 4.45 3.15
CA CYS A 75 1.32 3.37 2.93
C CYS A 75 0.82 2.40 1.84
N VAL A 76 1.86 2.02 1.09
CA VAL A 76 1.42 1.16 -0.02
C VAL A 76 2.36 -0.06 -0.09
N THR A 77 1.75 -1.17 -0.51
CA THR A 77 2.56 -2.38 -0.78
C THR A 77 2.33 -2.84 -2.22
N LEU A 78 3.49 -2.92 -2.86
CA LEU A 78 3.41 -3.31 -4.28
C LEU A 78 4.03 -4.70 -4.46
N ARG A 79 3.20 -5.56 -5.10
CA ARG A 79 3.69 -6.92 -5.37
C ARG A 79 3.92 -7.09 -6.88
N ILE A 80 5.15 -7.42 -7.17
CA ILE A 80 5.50 -7.53 -8.59
C ILE A 80 5.64 -9.03 -8.91
N ASN A 81 4.80 -9.38 -9.84
CA ASN A 81 4.89 -10.79 -10.28
C ASN A 81 5.61 -10.89 -11.62
N ASP A 82 6.79 -11.40 -11.55
CA ASP A 82 7.59 -11.49 -12.80
C ASP A 82 7.91 -12.97 -13.09
N VAL A 83 8.18 -13.20 -14.39
CA VAL A 83 8.59 -14.57 -14.79
C VAL A 83 10.03 -14.50 -15.32
N VAL A 84 10.94 -15.02 -14.48
CA VAL A 84 12.36 -15.00 -14.91
C VAL A 84 12.80 -16.44 -15.19
N GLY A 85 13.25 -16.70 -16.54
CA GLY A 85 13.82 -18.05 -16.84
C GLY A 85 12.74 -19.14 -16.80
N GLY A 86 11.39 -18.75 -16.90
CA GLY A 86 10.30 -19.76 -16.91
C GLY A 86 9.73 -20.01 -15.51
N ARG A 87 10.38 -19.37 -14.46
CA ARG A 87 9.85 -19.53 -13.10
C ARG A 87 9.25 -18.22 -12.58
N ARG A 88 8.12 -18.41 -11.88
CA ARG A 88 7.43 -17.20 -11.35
C ARG A 88 8.14 -16.69 -10.10
N ARG A 89 8.60 -15.51 -10.26
CA ARG A 89 9.22 -14.86 -9.08
C ARG A 89 8.43 -13.61 -8.69
N HIS A 90 8.33 -13.51 -7.31
CA HIS A 90 7.56 -12.32 -6.87
C HIS A 90 8.50 -11.37 -6.09
N GLY A 91 8.31 -10.11 -6.41
CA GLY A 91 9.01 -9.04 -5.65
C GLY A 91 8.04 -8.11 -4.93
N TYR A 92 8.59 -7.67 -3.75
CA TYR A 92 7.73 -6.74 -2.99
C TYR A 92 8.41 -5.38 -2.84
N MET A 93 7.54 -4.43 -3.02
CA MET A 93 7.98 -3.05 -2.66
C MET A 93 7.00 -2.42 -1.68
N ARG A 94 7.62 -1.98 -0.56
CA ARG A 94 6.77 -1.31 0.46
C ARG A 94 7.29 0.11 0.74
N GLY A 95 6.33 0.93 0.84
CA GLY A 95 6.72 2.33 1.13
C GLY A 95 5.50 3.25 1.07
N CYS A 96 5.83 4.40 0.64
CA CYS A 96 4.75 5.40 0.59
C CYS A 96 4.29 5.56 -0.86
N LEU A 97 3.01 6.02 -0.88
CA LEU A 97 2.50 6.28 -2.24
C LEU A 97 3.33 7.36 -2.95
N SER A 98 3.90 8.25 -2.22
CA SER A 98 4.74 9.32 -2.80
C SER A 98 6.05 8.75 -3.37
N ASP A 99 6.31 7.52 -2.99
CA ASP A 99 7.54 6.89 -3.51
C ASP A 99 7.35 6.38 -4.95
N LEU A 100 6.15 6.28 -5.42
CA LEU A 100 5.88 5.90 -6.82
C LEU A 100 5.78 7.14 -7.70
N HIS A 101 6.54 7.07 -8.84
CA HIS A 101 6.51 8.25 -9.73
C HIS A 101 5.62 7.96 -10.94
N GLY A 102 4.83 9.01 -11.32
CA GLY A 102 4.14 8.89 -12.62
C GLY A 102 2.99 7.88 -12.59
N TYR A 103 2.37 7.75 -11.38
CA TYR A 103 1.26 6.77 -11.28
C TYR A 103 -0.05 7.46 -11.70
N ASN A 104 -0.99 6.62 -12.12
CA ASN A 104 -2.32 7.10 -12.55
C ASN A 104 -3.17 7.45 -11.31
N HIS A 105 -3.51 8.69 -11.20
CA HIS A 105 -4.18 9.17 -9.98
C HIS A 105 -5.61 8.62 -9.89
N SER A 106 -6.20 8.41 -11.04
CA SER A 106 -7.58 7.89 -11.03
C SER A 106 -7.63 6.47 -10.43
N LEU A 107 -6.61 5.67 -10.79
CA LEU A 107 -6.57 4.29 -10.26
C LEU A 107 -6.32 4.28 -8.75
N ILE A 108 -5.49 5.18 -8.30
CA ILE A 108 -5.16 5.22 -6.85
C ILE A 108 -6.36 5.74 -6.06
N ARG A 109 -7.06 6.66 -6.71
CA ARG A 109 -8.25 7.19 -6.02
C ARG A 109 -9.27 6.07 -5.76
N THR A 110 -9.42 5.25 -6.75
CA THR A 110 -10.34 4.10 -6.56
C THR A 110 -9.83 3.15 -5.48
N LEU A 111 -8.56 3.03 -5.48
CA LEU A 111 -7.92 2.18 -4.46
C LEU A 111 -8.08 2.78 -3.06
N ALA A 112 -7.97 4.02 -3.03
CA ALA A 112 -8.08 4.69 -1.71
C ALA A 112 -9.52 4.59 -1.19
N GLU A 113 -10.49 4.53 -2.08
CA GLU A 113 -11.90 4.46 -1.65
C GLU A 113 -12.29 3.03 -1.25
N ARG A 114 -11.52 2.05 -1.86
CA ARG A 114 -11.79 0.63 -1.56
C ARG A 114 -10.69 0.06 -0.66
N GLN A 115 -11.05 -0.46 0.62
CA GLN A 115 -10.03 -1.09 1.49
C GLN A 115 -9.62 -2.47 0.93
N GLY A 116 -8.62 -2.42 -0.11
CA GLY A 116 -8.14 -3.72 -0.65
C GLY A 116 -6.98 -3.51 -1.62
N CYS A 117 -6.66 -4.73 -2.25
CA CYS A 117 -5.54 -4.72 -3.22
C CYS A 117 -6.10 -4.72 -4.65
N LEU A 118 -5.45 -3.91 -5.40
CA LEU A 118 -5.87 -3.79 -6.82
C LEU A 118 -4.84 -4.49 -7.70
N GLU A 119 -5.43 -5.39 -8.51
CA GLU A 119 -4.52 -6.07 -9.46
C GLU A 119 -4.45 -5.29 -10.78
N THR A 120 -3.24 -4.86 -11.06
CA THR A 120 -3.09 -4.04 -12.28
C THR A 120 -1.75 -4.38 -12.96
N THR A 121 -1.60 -3.89 -14.16
CA THR A 121 -0.30 -4.08 -14.87
C THR A 121 0.54 -2.81 -14.79
N ALA A 122 1.84 -3.05 -14.91
CA ALA A 122 2.76 -1.88 -14.80
C ALA A 122 2.38 -0.81 -15.82
N ARG A 123 1.84 -1.16 -16.92
CA ARG A 123 1.45 -0.17 -17.95
C ARG A 123 0.25 0.66 -17.48
N GLU A 124 -0.65 0.05 -16.79
CA GLU A 124 -1.85 0.76 -16.32
C GLU A 124 -1.56 1.61 -15.09
N LEU A 125 -0.60 1.12 -14.30
CA LEU A 125 -0.31 1.87 -13.07
C LEU A 125 0.50 3.13 -13.39
N PHE A 126 1.38 3.00 -14.37
CA PHE A 126 2.25 4.15 -14.65
C PHE A 126 1.83 4.78 -15.98
N LEU A 127 1.61 6.11 -15.99
CA LEU A 127 1.19 6.82 -17.21
C LEU A 127 2.29 6.74 -18.29
N PRO A 128 1.91 6.44 -19.53
CA PRO A 128 2.86 6.28 -20.63
C PRO A 128 3.58 7.60 -20.96
N THR A 129 4.56 8.01 -20.20
CA THR A 129 5.29 9.23 -20.62
C THR A 129 6.44 8.82 -21.54
N ALA A 130 6.60 9.45 -22.76
CA ALA A 130 7.54 9.45 -23.90
C ALA A 130 8.92 8.93 -23.49
N GLN A 131 9.32 8.70 -22.10
CA GLN A 131 10.65 8.20 -21.65
C GLN A 131 10.49 6.87 -20.90
N ARG A 132 9.24 6.35 -20.78
CA ARG A 132 9.01 5.18 -19.90
C ARG A 132 8.93 3.92 -20.77
N GLN A 133 9.97 3.72 -21.74
CA GLN A 133 10.51 2.49 -22.33
C GLN A 133 9.72 1.25 -21.88
N GLU A 134 8.80 0.67 -22.68
CA GLU A 134 8.27 -0.70 -22.89
C GLU A 134 8.22 -1.48 -21.57
N LEU A 135 7.56 -0.71 -20.49
CA LEU A 135 7.40 -1.54 -19.27
C LEU A 135 6.79 -2.89 -19.62
N GLU A 136 7.56 -3.96 -19.66
CA GLU A 136 7.02 -5.32 -19.82
C GLU A 136 5.75 -5.53 -18.97
N PRO A 137 4.67 -6.01 -19.58
CA PRO A 137 3.41 -6.21 -18.83
C PRO A 137 3.62 -7.09 -17.59
N SER A 138 4.39 -6.55 -16.65
CA SER A 138 4.42 -7.40 -15.44
C SER A 138 3.19 -7.17 -14.57
N ARG A 139 2.52 -8.32 -14.23
CA ARG A 139 1.34 -8.24 -13.35
C ARG A 139 1.73 -7.72 -11.95
N LEU A 140 0.97 -6.69 -11.63
CA LEU A 140 1.31 -6.04 -10.34
C LEU A 140 0.07 -6.05 -9.45
N SER A 141 0.32 -6.23 -8.19
CA SER A 141 -0.76 -6.05 -7.19
C SER A 141 -0.41 -4.93 -6.20
N LEU A 142 -1.29 -3.91 -6.29
CA LEU A 142 -1.06 -2.75 -5.41
C LEU A 142 -2.07 -2.71 -4.27
N CYS A 143 -1.51 -2.66 -3.08
CA CYS A 143 -2.37 -2.53 -1.88
C CYS A 143 -2.04 -1.25 -1.12
N ALA A 144 -3.17 -0.57 -0.70
CA ALA A 144 -2.95 0.70 0.04
C ALA A 144 -3.69 0.64 1.38
N CYS A 145 -3.05 1.23 2.38
CA CYS A 145 -3.70 1.32 3.70
C CYS A 145 -3.45 2.71 4.31
N HIS A 146 -4.36 3.11 5.27
CA HIS A 146 -4.30 4.50 5.80
C HIS A 146 -3.86 4.47 7.27
N ASN A 147 -3.43 3.27 7.78
CA ASN A 147 -3.04 3.21 9.21
C ASN A 147 -1.51 3.15 9.34
N ASN A 148 -1.14 3.33 10.57
CA ASN A 148 0.32 3.30 10.81
C ASN A 148 0.88 1.88 10.66
N LEU A 149 1.95 1.79 9.82
CA LEU A 149 2.69 0.53 9.62
C LEU A 149 1.75 -0.58 9.18
N CYS A 150 0.77 -0.27 8.30
CA CYS A 150 -0.30 -1.21 7.88
C CYS A 150 0.13 -1.95 6.61
N ASN A 151 1.31 -1.52 6.17
CA ASN A 151 1.70 -2.21 4.92
C ASN A 151 2.21 -3.62 5.22
N PHE A 152 1.73 -4.19 6.43
CA PHE A 152 2.06 -5.60 6.76
C PHE A 152 0.94 -6.51 6.28
N SER A 153 1.18 -7.26 5.26
CA SER A 153 0.25 -8.27 4.73
C SER A 153 -0.50 -8.99 5.86
N VAL A 154 -1.54 -8.27 6.57
CA VAL A 154 -2.44 -9.26 7.21
C VAL A 154 -3.88 -8.85 6.91
N SER A 155 -4.46 -9.33 5.74
CA SER A 155 -5.91 -9.55 5.98
C SER A 155 -6.13 -10.62 7.06
N PRO A 156 -6.09 -10.35 8.39
CA PRO A 156 -6.63 -11.50 9.14
C PRO A 156 -8.15 -11.64 8.95
N PRO A 157 -8.65 -12.78 8.31
CA PRO A 157 -10.07 -13.03 8.54
C PRO A 157 -10.43 -12.91 10.03
N CYS A 158 -11.03 -11.79 10.35
CA CYS A 158 -11.95 -11.62 11.49
C CYS A 158 -12.08 -12.91 12.31
N LEU A 159 -11.11 -13.80 12.62
CA LEU A 159 -11.20 -15.01 13.47
C LEU A 159 -11.69 -14.63 14.88
N PHE A 160 -11.73 -13.20 15.15
CA PHE A 160 -12.17 -12.85 16.52
C PHE A 160 -13.70 -12.85 16.61
N ILE A 161 -14.37 -12.82 15.35
CA ILE A 161 -15.86 -12.84 15.41
C ILE A 161 -16.34 -14.30 15.49
N PHE A 162 -15.52 -15.26 14.94
CA PHE A 162 -15.96 -16.67 14.97
C PHE A 162 -15.74 -17.29 16.36
N LEU A 163 -14.67 -16.80 17.10
CA LEU A 163 -14.42 -17.35 18.46
C LEU A 163 -15.39 -16.76 19.48
N PHE A 164 -15.88 -15.51 19.24
CA PHE A 164 -16.89 -14.90 20.15
C PHE A 164 -18.25 -15.56 19.93
N VAL A 165 -18.53 -15.97 18.71
CA VAL A 165 -19.83 -16.61 18.44
C VAL A 165 -19.83 -18.03 19.01
N ILE A 166 -18.71 -18.75 18.97
CA ILE A 166 -18.63 -20.11 19.54
C ILE A 166 -18.67 -20.03 21.07
N LEU A 167 -18.08 -19.07 21.67
CA LEU A 167 -18.12 -18.90 23.13
C LEU A 167 -19.53 -18.52 23.61
N VAL A 168 -20.21 -17.70 22.82
CA VAL A 168 -21.59 -17.33 23.24
C VAL A 168 -22.52 -18.53 23.05
N ILE A 169 -22.29 -19.37 22.04
CA ILE A 169 -23.14 -20.56 21.83
C ILE A 169 -22.82 -21.58 22.94
N PHE A 170 -21.60 -21.73 23.40
CA PHE A 170 -21.25 -22.62 24.52
C PHE A 170 -21.76 -22.07 25.86
N LEU A 171 -21.87 -20.79 26.03
CA LEU A 171 -22.36 -20.22 27.32
C LEU A 171 -23.89 -20.26 27.37
N MET A 172 -24.54 -20.29 26.16
CA MET A 172 -26.02 -20.37 26.14
C MET A 172 -26.47 -21.83 26.09
N ARG A 173 -25.62 -22.84 25.99
CA ARG A 173 -25.98 -24.24 26.30
C ARG A 173 -25.66 -24.56 27.77
#